data_AF-G5JEY3-F1
#
_entry.id   AF-G5JEY3-F1
#
_cell.length_a   1.000
_cell.length_b   1.000
_cell.length_c   1.000
_cell.angle_alpha   90.00
_cell.angle_beta   90.00
_cell.angle_gamma   90.00
#
_symmetry.space_group_name_H-M   'P 1'
#
loop_
_entity.id
_entity.type
_entity.pdbx_description
1 polymer ?
#
loop_
_entity_poly.entity_id
_entity_poly.type
_entity_poly.pdbx_seq_one_letter_code
_entity_poly.pdbx_strand_id
1 'polypeptide(L)'
;MKLGINADRLSCHKFIVNQFRLFLCQAAYILMLELRTSAEGTRLETAQVSRLRETIIKIAARVSVSVRRTLVELAAHCPFREEILLMVQR
;
A
#
# COMPACT_ATOMS: atom_id res chain seq x y z
N MET A 1 5.68 -13.17 0.99
CA MET A 1 5.48 -12.48 2.30
C MET A 1 6.67 -11.60 2.71
N LYS A 2 7.90 -12.12 2.71
CA LYS A 2 9.08 -11.50 3.35
C LYS A 2 9.67 -10.22 2.71
N LEU A 3 9.91 -10.22 1.41
CA LEU A 3 10.67 -9.14 0.73
C LEU A 3 9.88 -7.83 0.51
N GLY A 4 8.55 -7.90 0.39
CA GLY A 4 7.73 -6.72 0.07
C GLY A 4 7.50 -5.76 1.24
N ILE A 5 7.66 -6.24 2.48
CA ILE A 5 7.27 -5.52 3.71
C ILE A 5 8.45 -5.37 4.70
N ASN A 6 9.65 -5.87 4.35
CA ASN A 6 10.86 -5.79 5.20
C ASN A 6 10.68 -6.44 6.59
N ALA A 7 9.93 -7.55 6.67
CA ALA A 7 9.66 -8.24 7.92
C ALA A 7 10.89 -8.94 8.54
N ASP A 8 11.96 -9.19 7.76
CA ASP A 8 13.15 -9.94 8.22
C ASP A 8 14.17 -9.09 9.01
N ARG A 9 14.00 -7.76 9.15
CA ARG A 9 15.00 -6.92 9.83
C ARG A 9 14.76 -6.85 11.35
N LEU A 10 15.42 -7.76 12.09
CA LEU A 10 15.46 -7.79 13.55
C LEU A 10 16.76 -7.11 14.06
N SER A 11 16.85 -5.78 13.97
CA SER A 11 18.07 -5.03 14.32
C SER A 11 18.07 -4.42 15.72
N CYS A 12 17.00 -4.59 16.52
CA CYS A 12 16.91 -3.98 17.84
C CYS A 12 17.34 -4.98 18.93
N HIS A 13 18.05 -4.50 19.96
CA HIS A 13 18.52 -5.33 21.09
C HIS A 13 17.39 -5.87 21.99
N LYS A 14 16.19 -5.26 21.93
CA LYS A 14 15.02 -5.67 22.73
C LYS A 14 14.06 -6.52 21.90
N PHE A 15 13.77 -7.73 22.38
CA PHE A 15 12.86 -8.68 21.74
C PHE A 15 11.46 -8.10 21.50
N ILE A 16 10.90 -7.37 22.47
CA ILE A 16 9.56 -6.77 22.37
C ILE A 16 9.42 -5.78 21.20
N VAL A 17 10.47 -5.02 20.90
CA VAL A 17 10.46 -4.03 19.80
C VAL A 17 10.46 -4.73 18.45
N ASN A 18 11.20 -5.84 18.35
CA ASN A 18 11.22 -6.67 17.16
C ASN A 18 9.87 -7.38 16.95
N GLN A 19 9.23 -7.86 18.02
CA GLN A 19 7.91 -8.47 17.95
C GLN A 19 6.84 -7.46 17.53
N PHE A 20 6.88 -6.24 18.06
CA PHE A 20 5.97 -5.16 17.65
C PHE A 20 6.16 -4.81 16.17
N ARG A 21 7.40 -4.77 15.66
CA ARG A 21 7.67 -4.58 14.24
C ARG A 21 7.04 -5.68 13.39
N LEU A 22 7.12 -6.94 13.82
CA LEU A 22 6.48 -8.05 13.11
C LEU A 22 4.96 -7.89 13.06
N PHE A 23 4.33 -7.47 14.15
CA PHE A 23 2.90 -7.16 14.17
C PHE A 23 2.53 -6.05 13.17
N LEU A 24 3.30 -4.95 13.12
CA LEU A 24 3.09 -3.89 12.15
C LEU A 24 3.28 -4.38 10.70
N CYS A 25 4.29 -5.20 10.44
CA CYS A 25 4.49 -5.81 9.14
C CYS A 25 3.32 -6.71 8.73
N GLN A 26 2.74 -7.46 9.67
CA GLN A 26 1.58 -8.29 9.41
C GLN A 26 0.32 -7.46 9.12
N ALA A 27 0.08 -6.40 9.90
CA ALA A 27 -1.01 -5.46 9.64
C ALA A 27 -0.87 -4.79 8.26
N ALA A 28 0.35 -4.36 7.90
CA ALA A 28 0.64 -3.83 6.57
C ALA A 28 0.40 -4.87 5.47
N TYR A 29 0.69 -6.15 5.72
CA TYR A 29 0.43 -7.23 4.76
C TYR A 29 -1.07 -7.42 4.52
N ILE A 30 -1.87 -7.41 5.59
CA ILE A 30 -3.32 -7.50 5.51
C ILE A 30 -3.87 -6.29 4.73
N LEU A 31 -3.41 -5.08 5.02
CA LEU A 31 -3.80 -3.88 4.28
C LEU A 31 -3.50 -4.00 2.77
N MET A 32 -2.33 -4.53 2.42
CA MET A 32 -1.96 -4.74 1.01
C MET A 32 -2.82 -5.81 0.34
N LEU A 33 -3.27 -6.81 1.09
CA LEU A 33 -4.16 -7.86 0.59
C LEU A 33 -5.55 -7.29 0.31
N GLU A 34 -6.08 -6.47 1.21
CA GLU A 34 -7.34 -5.73 1.00
C GLU A 34 -7.26 -4.82 -0.24
N LEU A 35 -6.17 -4.06 -0.39
CA LEU A 35 -5.93 -3.24 -1.59
C LEU A 35 -5.91 -4.07 -2.87
N ARG A 36 -5.38 -5.30 -2.82
CA ARG A 36 -5.38 -6.23 -3.95
C ARG A 36 -6.79 -6.73 -4.27
N THR A 37 -7.61 -6.98 -3.25
CA THR A 37 -9.02 -7.36 -3.44
C THR A 37 -9.81 -6.20 -4.07
N SER A 38 -9.58 -4.96 -3.64
CA SER A 38 -10.16 -3.78 -4.31
C SER A 38 -9.65 -3.58 -5.74
N ALA A 39 -8.50 -4.18 -6.09
CA ALA A 39 -7.91 -4.16 -7.43
C ALA A 39 -8.51 -5.15 -8.42
N GLU A 40 -9.48 -5.97 -8.00
CA GLU A 40 -10.04 -7.05 -8.80
C GLU A 40 -10.62 -6.53 -10.13
N GLY A 41 -10.25 -7.18 -11.24
CA GLY A 41 -10.59 -6.72 -12.59
C GLY A 41 -9.64 -5.66 -13.17
N THR A 42 -8.57 -5.30 -12.45
CA THR A 42 -7.47 -4.47 -12.97
C THR A 42 -6.20 -5.29 -13.17
N ARG A 43 -5.19 -4.69 -13.82
CA ARG A 43 -3.85 -5.29 -13.99
C ARG A 43 -3.13 -5.56 -12.66
N LEU A 44 -3.64 -5.04 -11.55
CA LEU A 44 -3.06 -5.17 -10.21
C LEU A 44 -3.68 -6.31 -9.37
N GLU A 45 -4.70 -7.01 -9.89
CA GLU A 45 -5.38 -8.10 -9.18
C GLU A 45 -4.42 -9.22 -8.73
N THR A 46 -3.50 -9.62 -9.60
CA THR A 46 -2.51 -10.66 -9.31
C THR A 46 -1.13 -10.09 -8.95
N ALA A 47 -1.04 -8.77 -8.72
CA ALA A 47 0.22 -8.12 -8.44
C ALA A 47 0.81 -8.56 -7.10
N GLN A 48 2.14 -8.67 -7.07
CA GLN A 48 2.88 -8.87 -5.84
C GLN A 48 2.78 -7.64 -4.94
N VAL A 49 2.85 -7.85 -3.62
CA VAL A 49 2.81 -6.76 -2.62
C VAL A 49 3.85 -5.66 -2.87
N SER A 50 5.06 -6.03 -3.32
CA SER A 50 6.10 -5.07 -3.70
C SER A 50 5.63 -4.14 -4.82
N ARG A 51 4.98 -4.71 -5.84
CA ARG A 51 4.43 -3.98 -6.98
C ARG A 51 3.26 -3.10 -6.55
N LEU A 52 2.31 -3.62 -5.77
CA LEU A 52 1.21 -2.83 -5.21
C LEU A 52 1.72 -1.62 -4.41
N ARG A 53 2.75 -1.81 -3.59
CA ARG A 53 3.40 -0.72 -2.84
C ARG A 53 4.01 0.32 -3.78
N GLU A 54 4.66 -0.11 -4.86
CA GLU A 54 5.29 0.81 -5.82
C GLU A 54 4.28 1.57 -6.66
N THR A 55 3.17 0.94 -7.05
CA THR A 55 2.18 1.53 -7.95
C THR A 55 1.12 2.36 -7.23
N ILE A 56 0.76 1.99 -5.99
CA ILE A 56 -0.32 2.65 -5.22
C ILE A 56 0.24 3.58 -4.15
N ILE A 57 1.23 3.12 -3.37
CA ILE A 57 1.69 3.85 -2.17
C ILE A 57 2.87 4.78 -2.45
N LYS A 58 3.79 4.37 -3.33
CA LYS A 58 4.97 5.19 -3.68
C LYS A 58 4.73 6.16 -4.82
N ILE A 59 3.51 6.23 -5.34
CA ILE A 59 3.21 7.14 -6.44
C ILE A 59 3.21 8.59 -5.96
N ALA A 60 3.68 9.49 -6.83
CA ALA A 60 3.60 10.92 -6.56
C ALA A 60 2.15 11.39 -6.75
N ALA A 61 1.56 11.90 -5.67
CA ALA A 61 0.24 12.50 -5.65
C ALA A 61 0.22 13.70 -4.71
N ARG A 62 -0.59 14.70 -5.01
CA ARG A 62 -0.84 15.82 -4.11
C ARG A 62 -2.02 15.44 -3.21
N VAL A 63 -1.76 15.36 -1.91
CA VAL A 63 -2.77 14.99 -0.91
C VAL A 63 -3.16 16.23 -0.12
N SER A 64 -4.43 16.60 -0.18
CA SER A 64 -5.01 17.71 0.59
C SER A 64 -6.02 17.16 1.58
N VAL A 65 -5.70 17.23 2.87
CA VAL A 65 -6.57 16.75 3.95
C VAL A 65 -7.34 17.93 4.55
N SER A 66 -8.65 17.79 4.66
CA SER A 66 -9.55 18.72 5.33
C SER A 66 -10.38 17.97 6.37
N VAL A 67 -11.05 18.71 7.26
CA VAL A 67 -11.89 18.13 8.33
C VAL A 67 -12.97 17.18 7.78
N ARG A 68 -13.47 17.44 6.57
CA ARG A 68 -14.56 16.67 5.94
C ARG A 68 -14.12 15.71 4.84
N ARG A 69 -12.90 15.86 4.30
CA ARG A 69 -12.48 15.10 3.12
C ARG A 69 -10.96 15.01 2.99
N THR A 70 -10.51 13.90 2.44
CA THR A 70 -9.14 13.71 1.94
C THR A 70 -9.21 13.73 0.43
N LEU A 71 -8.63 14.75 -0.20
CA LEU A 71 -8.52 14.86 -1.65
C LEU A 71 -7.15 14.36 -2.09
N VAL A 72 -7.13 13.42 -3.04
CA VAL A 72 -5.90 12.88 -3.64
C VAL A 72 -5.90 13.24 -5.12
N GLU A 73 -4.96 14.10 -5.51
CA GLU A 73 -4.79 14.57 -6.88
C GLU A 73 -3.59 13.82 -7.50
N LEU A 74 -3.86 12.99 -8.51
CA LEU A 74 -2.84 12.26 -9.26
C LEU A 74 -2.20 13.17 -10.33
N ALA A 75 -0.94 12.92 -10.65
CA ALA A 75 -0.28 13.59 -11.77
C ALA A 75 -1.02 13.32 -13.10
N ALA A 76 -1.04 14.31 -14.00
CA ALA A 76 -1.76 14.22 -15.27
C ALA A 76 -1.36 13.00 -16.12
N HIS A 77 -0.08 12.61 -16.08
CA HIS A 77 0.48 11.48 -16.83
C HIS A 77 0.77 10.28 -15.93
N CYS A 78 -0.04 10.06 -14.89
CA CYS A 78 0.09 8.91 -14.00
C CYS A 78 -0.22 7.60 -14.74
N PRO A 79 0.71 6.63 -14.80
CA PRO A 79 0.55 5.40 -15.57
C PRO A 79 -0.47 4.42 -14.98
N PHE A 80 -0.87 4.61 -13.72
CA PHE A 80 -1.82 3.73 -12.99
C PHE A 80 -3.13 4.46 -12.63
N ARG A 81 -3.44 5.55 -13.34
CA ARG A 81 -4.58 6.42 -13.03
C ARG A 81 -5.91 5.66 -13.10
N GLU A 82 -6.09 4.84 -14.14
CA GLU A 82 -7.35 4.12 -14.37
C GLU A 82 -7.58 3.07 -13.29
N GLU A 83 -6.55 2.30 -12.95
CA GLU A 83 -6.62 1.29 -11.90
C GLU A 83 -6.94 1.91 -10.54
N ILE A 84 -6.29 3.03 -10.20
CA ILE A 84 -6.56 3.74 -8.92
C ILE A 84 -7.98 4.30 -8.88
N LEU A 85 -8.49 4.85 -9.98
CA LEU A 85 -9.85 5.38 -10.01
C LEU A 85 -10.90 4.27 -9.86
N LEU A 86 -10.68 3.11 -10.48
CA LEU A 86 -11.55 1.93 -10.34
C LEU A 86 -11.58 1.43 -8.89
N MET A 87 -10.43 1.40 -8.22
CA MET A 87 -10.33 1.02 -6.80
C MET A 87 -11.10 1.96 -5.87
N VAL A 88 -11.10 3.27 -6.13
CA VAL A 88 -11.74 4.29 -5.28
C VAL A 88 -13.26 4.31 -5.45
N GLN A 89 -13.77 3.79 -6.56
CA GLN A 89 -15.21 3.75 -6.85
C GLN A 89 -15.93 2.53 -6.27
N ARG A 90 -15.20 1.56 -5.70
CA ARG A 90 -15.74 0.40 -4.98
C ARG A 90 -15.84 0.68 -3.48
#